data_AF-F4NUN5-F1
#
_entry.id   AF-F4NUN5-F1
#
_cell.length_a   1.000
_cell.length_b   1.000
_cell.length_c   1.000
_cell.angle_alpha   90.00
_cell.angle_beta   90.00
_cell.angle_gamma   90.00
#
_symmetry.space_group_name_H-M   'P 1'
#
loop_
_entity.id
_entity.type
_entity.pdbx_description
1 polymer ?
#
loop_
_entity_poly.entity_id
_entity_poly.type
_entity_poly.pdbx_seq_one_letter_code
_entity_poly.pdbx_strand_id
1 'polypeptide(L)'
;MLTTPEFQIVVLDTETSTHEYYIWTSQHFTNVTNSSYACPSTHPRQLFWPDLEAADGDSVPKALLPIANRPMIAYQLDWLEEANIRDIIIAAYPGARGKINGVVQSLLEGSTGTKVQIVEVPENSGSADALRTIKTKIKTDFIVISCDLITDIPVHYLINSFRLQNPTMTAFFYDAGNLEASTDRPAAKDDGLGEFIGIDDQSSRVLIMASKADLDDDLELRVSMIAKFPVVHLHSQLRDAHLYIFRKWVLDLVSKNKNLSSIKNDLVPLLLECQHRESVLKREGIDKLMAAGNSDLFARALMYSTSGHEPTPQNVTCNAVVYRDGFTARGNTVWSYSELNRHVVKHMTESRVQASAEVNAKAQVGHDSLVGEGTKIDERCSVKKSVIGNHCKIGKNVKITNSIIMDYVHIEDGVKIDESVVCNNAKVGAHALLKDCRVGAEQIVPSEIAPNLTIEFMLYDLAIGKGEVFAAGMNE
;
A
#
# COMPACT_ATOMS: atom_id res chain seq x y z
N MET A 1 -29.44 3.31 -22.05
CA MET A 1 -29.88 2.30 -21.08
C MET A 1 -29.09 2.51 -19.80
N LEU A 2 -29.79 2.59 -18.67
CA LEU A 2 -29.30 3.09 -17.38
C LEU A 2 -28.15 2.24 -16.82
N THR A 3 -26.91 2.71 -16.91
CA THR A 3 -25.77 2.13 -16.17
C THR A 3 -25.57 2.90 -14.88
N THR A 4 -26.46 2.70 -13.91
CA THR A 4 -26.11 3.01 -12.52
C THR A 4 -25.06 1.99 -12.09
N PRO A 5 -23.85 2.40 -11.68
CA PRO A 5 -22.84 1.45 -11.23
C PRO A 5 -23.37 0.69 -10.01
N GLU A 6 -23.35 -0.65 -10.08
CA GLU A 6 -23.81 -1.53 -9.00
C GLU A 6 -22.94 -1.36 -7.75
N PHE A 7 -21.64 -1.14 -7.96
CA PHE A 7 -20.65 -0.88 -6.91
C PHE A 7 -19.89 0.41 -7.17
N GLN A 8 -19.62 1.17 -6.11
CA GLN A 8 -18.68 2.29 -6.15
C GLN A 8 -17.38 1.92 -5.47
N ILE A 9 -16.27 2.29 -6.07
CA ILE A 9 -14.95 1.94 -5.52
C ILE A 9 -14.36 3.14 -4.81
N VAL A 10 -13.88 2.89 -3.59
CA VAL A 10 -13.16 3.84 -2.77
C VAL A 10 -11.72 3.34 -2.62
N VAL A 11 -10.80 4.07 -3.22
CA VAL A 11 -9.37 3.86 -3.04
C VAL A 11 -8.91 4.76 -1.90
N LEU A 12 -8.32 4.18 -0.86
CA LEU A 12 -7.86 4.88 0.34
C LEU A 12 -6.34 5.05 0.33
N ASP A 13 -5.90 6.29 0.42
CA ASP A 13 -4.49 6.67 0.62
C ASP A 13 -4.19 7.08 2.08
N THR A 14 -5.10 6.80 3.02
CA THR A 14 -5.09 7.40 4.36
C THR A 14 -4.48 6.55 5.47
N GLU A 15 -3.69 5.51 5.16
CA GLU A 15 -2.99 4.73 6.20
C GLU A 15 -1.78 5.49 6.77
N THR A 16 -2.06 6.55 7.53
CA THR A 16 -1.14 7.06 8.55
C THR A 16 -1.30 6.22 9.82
N SER A 17 -0.74 5.02 9.86
CA SER A 17 -0.55 4.30 11.13
C SER A 17 0.94 4.08 11.40
N THR A 18 1.45 4.92 12.30
CA THR A 18 2.43 4.63 13.37
C THR A 18 3.84 4.14 13.02
N HIS A 19 4.81 4.97 13.42
CA HIS A 19 6.23 4.73 13.73
C HIS A 19 7.17 4.21 12.64
N GLU A 20 6.78 3.28 11.76
CA GLU A 20 7.67 2.83 10.66
C GLU A 20 7.64 3.77 9.44
N TYR A 21 6.57 4.56 9.30
CA TYR A 21 6.40 5.52 8.20
C TYR A 21 7.34 6.73 8.26
N TYR A 22 7.95 7.00 9.42
CA TYR A 22 8.98 8.03 9.56
C TYR A 22 10.16 7.81 8.59
N ILE A 23 10.39 6.58 8.13
CA ILE A 23 11.49 6.25 7.21
C ILE A 23 11.29 6.86 5.81
N TRP A 24 10.04 7.10 5.40
CA TRP A 24 9.71 7.60 4.06
C TRP A 24 9.28 9.07 4.04
N THR A 25 8.78 9.61 5.15
CA THR A 25 8.17 10.96 5.21
C THR A 25 8.93 11.98 6.07
N SER A 26 10.04 11.60 6.73
CA SER A 26 10.74 12.52 7.63
C SER A 26 11.66 13.50 6.90
N GLN A 27 11.08 14.62 6.45
CA GLN A 27 11.80 15.89 6.36
C GLN A 27 11.65 16.66 7.69
N HIS A 28 12.45 16.28 8.70
CA HIS A 28 12.82 17.25 9.73
C HIS A 28 14.23 17.77 9.42
N PHE A 29 14.27 18.76 8.53
CA PHE A 29 15.45 19.56 8.27
C PHE A 29 15.81 20.38 9.52
N THR A 30 16.91 20.05 10.17
CA THR A 30 17.70 21.06 10.88
C THR A 30 18.66 21.70 9.86
N ASN A 31 18.37 22.94 9.51
CA ASN A 31 19.25 23.79 8.70
C ASN A 31 20.65 23.86 9.33
N VAL A 32 21.65 23.35 8.61
CA VAL A 32 23.04 23.80 8.77
C VAL A 32 23.36 24.68 7.58
N THR A 33 23.21 25.99 7.80
CA THR A 33 23.71 27.03 6.90
C THR A 33 25.21 26.86 6.68
N ASN A 34 25.67 26.89 5.43
CA ASN A 34 26.91 27.61 5.12
C ASN A 34 27.01 28.10 3.66
N SER A 35 27.18 29.42 3.59
CA SER A 35 27.79 30.27 2.56
C SER A 35 27.44 30.09 1.07
N SER A 36 26.54 30.96 0.61
CA SER A 36 26.73 31.88 -0.51
C SER A 36 27.87 31.61 -1.51
N TYR A 37 27.50 31.06 -2.67
CA TYR A 37 28.07 31.48 -3.96
C TYR A 37 26.92 31.69 -4.94
N ALA A 38 26.75 32.93 -5.37
CA ALA A 38 25.85 33.35 -6.44
C ALA A 38 26.59 33.28 -7.77
N CYS A 39 25.95 32.80 -8.84
CA CYS A 39 26.17 33.24 -10.23
C CYS A 39 25.17 32.57 -11.22
N PRO A 40 24.96 33.12 -12.43
CA PRO A 40 23.65 33.56 -12.88
C PRO A 40 23.05 32.71 -14.00
N SER A 41 21.77 33.01 -14.25
CA SER A 41 20.90 32.49 -15.31
C SER A 41 21.48 32.54 -16.72
N THR A 42 21.22 31.49 -17.50
CA THR A 42 20.86 31.54 -18.93
C THR A 42 20.49 30.13 -19.44
N HIS A 43 19.22 29.93 -19.82
CA HIS A 43 18.75 28.73 -20.51
C HIS A 43 19.28 28.63 -21.95
N PRO A 44 19.23 27.43 -22.56
CA PRO A 44 18.21 27.24 -23.59
C PRO A 44 17.38 25.96 -23.42
N ARG A 45 16.14 26.08 -23.90
CA ARG A 45 14.98 25.17 -23.81
C ARG A 45 15.19 23.81 -24.47
N GLN A 46 14.71 22.74 -23.83
CA GLN A 46 14.25 21.51 -24.50
C GLN A 46 13.18 20.78 -23.64
N LEU A 47 11.97 20.70 -24.21
CA LEU A 47 10.79 19.85 -23.91
C LEU A 47 10.50 19.50 -22.44
N PHE A 48 9.63 20.32 -21.86
CA PHE A 48 9.17 20.36 -20.48
C PHE A 48 8.02 19.36 -20.23
N TRP A 49 8.20 18.49 -19.22
CA TRP A 49 7.13 18.21 -18.25
C TRP A 49 6.85 19.52 -17.50
N PRO A 50 5.60 19.87 -17.12
CA PRO A 50 5.32 21.15 -16.48
C PRO A 50 6.22 21.33 -15.26
N ASP A 51 6.88 22.48 -15.20
CA ASP A 51 7.66 22.91 -14.05
C ASP A 51 6.81 22.77 -12.79
N LEU A 52 7.09 21.70 -12.04
CA LEU A 52 6.76 21.64 -10.63
C LEU A 52 7.77 22.58 -9.96
N GLU A 53 7.51 23.89 -10.05
CA GLU A 53 8.13 24.86 -9.16
C GLU A 53 7.99 24.30 -7.74
N ALA A 54 9.13 24.09 -7.10
CA ALA A 54 9.22 23.65 -5.71
C ALA A 54 8.61 24.72 -4.81
N ALA A 55 7.29 24.69 -4.69
CA ALA A 55 6.54 25.36 -3.65
C ALA A 55 6.38 24.36 -2.50
N ASP A 56 7.06 24.67 -1.39
CA ASP A 56 6.80 24.25 -0.02
C ASP A 56 6.82 22.74 0.31
N GLY A 57 7.98 22.21 0.73
CA GLY A 57 8.08 21.15 1.76
C GLY A 57 7.32 19.84 1.51
N ASP A 58 7.17 19.43 0.25
CA ASP A 58 6.03 18.61 -0.13
C ASP A 58 6.42 17.13 -0.36
N SER A 59 6.30 16.32 0.68
CA SER A 59 6.49 14.85 0.67
C SER A 59 5.73 14.17 -0.49
N VAL A 60 6.34 13.16 -1.12
CA VAL A 60 5.67 12.34 -2.15
C VAL A 60 4.71 11.38 -1.43
N PRO A 61 3.41 11.38 -1.78
CA PRO A 61 2.45 10.47 -1.15
C PRO A 61 2.77 9.01 -1.50
N LYS A 62 2.42 8.08 -0.60
CA LYS A 62 2.69 6.63 -0.77
C LYS A 62 2.13 6.09 -2.09
N ALA A 63 0.94 6.54 -2.48
CA ALA A 63 0.30 6.16 -3.74
C ALA A 63 1.11 6.50 -5.00
N LEU A 64 2.07 7.42 -4.91
CA LEU A 64 2.93 7.83 -6.03
C LEU A 64 4.33 7.22 -5.97
N LEU A 65 4.62 6.37 -4.98
CA LEU A 65 5.89 5.65 -4.95
C LEU A 65 6.00 4.75 -6.19
N PRO A 66 7.14 4.74 -6.88
CA PRO A 66 7.30 3.97 -8.10
C PRO A 66 7.42 2.47 -7.77
N ILE A 67 6.72 1.62 -8.50
CA ILE A 67 6.97 0.19 -8.56
C ILE A 67 7.27 -0.12 -10.03
N ALA A 68 8.43 -0.70 -10.32
CA ALA A 68 8.91 -0.90 -11.69
C ALA A 68 8.78 0.37 -12.57
N ASN A 69 9.22 1.52 -12.05
CA ASN A 69 9.17 2.85 -12.70
C ASN A 69 7.77 3.36 -13.06
N ARG A 70 6.72 2.77 -12.49
CA ARG A 70 5.34 3.22 -12.63
C ARG A 70 4.77 3.56 -11.26
N PRO A 71 4.00 4.64 -11.09
CA PRO A 71 3.43 4.96 -9.77
C PRO A 71 2.50 3.85 -9.29
N MET A 72 2.56 3.56 -7.99
CA MET A 72 1.82 2.47 -7.34
C MET A 72 0.33 2.49 -7.71
N ILE A 73 -0.30 3.67 -7.70
CA ILE A 73 -1.72 3.88 -8.03
C ILE A 73 -2.14 3.34 -9.41
N ALA A 74 -1.21 3.29 -10.35
CA ALA A 74 -1.51 2.88 -11.71
C ALA A 74 -1.89 1.39 -11.79
N TYR A 75 -1.28 0.55 -10.94
CA TYR A 75 -1.60 -0.88 -10.89
C TYR A 75 -3.04 -1.11 -10.45
N GLN A 76 -3.54 -0.34 -9.47
CA GLN A 76 -4.94 -0.48 -9.04
C GLN A 76 -5.89 0.09 -10.09
N LEU A 77 -5.54 1.20 -10.75
CA LEU A 77 -6.38 1.75 -11.82
C LEU A 77 -6.52 0.79 -12.99
N ASP A 78 -5.44 0.16 -13.44
CA ASP A 78 -5.47 -0.85 -14.49
C ASP A 78 -6.32 -2.05 -14.08
N TRP A 79 -6.11 -2.55 -12.85
CA TRP A 79 -6.87 -3.66 -12.30
C TRP A 79 -8.38 -3.39 -12.27
N LEU A 80 -8.77 -2.14 -11.98
CA LEU A 80 -10.17 -1.71 -12.00
C LEU A 80 -10.70 -1.46 -13.41
N GLU A 81 -9.86 -1.00 -14.33
CA GLU A 81 -10.19 -0.82 -15.73
C GLU A 81 -10.44 -2.18 -16.42
N GLU A 82 -9.64 -3.20 -16.13
CA GLU A 82 -9.85 -4.58 -16.58
C GLU A 82 -11.20 -5.14 -16.12
N ALA A 83 -11.65 -4.75 -14.93
CA ALA A 83 -12.96 -5.09 -14.40
C ALA A 83 -14.11 -4.23 -14.98
N ASN A 84 -13.80 -3.28 -15.87
CA ASN A 84 -14.71 -2.31 -16.49
C ASN A 84 -15.50 -1.50 -15.44
N ILE A 85 -14.84 -1.16 -14.33
CA ILE A 85 -15.43 -0.35 -13.26
C ILE A 85 -15.09 1.11 -13.48
N ARG A 86 -16.13 1.93 -13.66
CA ARG A 86 -16.00 3.30 -14.19
C ARG A 86 -16.18 4.42 -13.16
N ASP A 87 -16.64 4.13 -11.95
CA ASP A 87 -16.86 5.16 -10.91
C ASP A 87 -15.93 4.89 -9.73
N ILE A 88 -14.82 5.62 -9.70
CA ILE A 88 -13.74 5.46 -8.73
C ILE A 88 -13.61 6.75 -7.93
N ILE A 89 -13.57 6.62 -6.61
CA ILE A 89 -13.36 7.71 -5.67
C ILE A 89 -12.01 7.47 -4.99
N ILE A 90 -11.08 8.42 -5.12
CA ILE A 90 -9.78 8.37 -4.44
C ILE A 90 -9.83 9.31 -3.25
N ALA A 91 -9.55 8.80 -2.06
CA ALA A 91 -9.41 9.57 -0.83
C ALA A 91 -7.94 9.90 -0.61
N ALA A 92 -7.59 11.18 -0.65
CA ALA A 92 -6.21 11.66 -0.51
C ALA A 92 -6.12 12.84 0.47
N TYR A 93 -4.93 13.05 1.05
CA TYR A 93 -4.66 14.23 1.86
C TYR A 93 -4.63 15.51 1.01
N PRO A 94 -4.85 16.70 1.59
CA PRO A 94 -5.02 17.94 0.82
C PRO A 94 -3.77 18.30 -0.01
N GLY A 95 -2.56 18.08 0.54
CA GLY A 95 -1.30 18.30 -0.19
C GLY A 95 -1.05 17.29 -1.33
N ALA A 96 -1.59 16.07 -1.23
CA ALA A 96 -1.39 15.02 -2.23
C ALA A 96 -2.30 15.17 -3.46
N ARG A 97 -3.43 15.88 -3.33
CA ARG A 97 -4.45 15.97 -4.40
C ARG A 97 -3.88 16.49 -5.72
N GLY A 98 -3.08 17.55 -5.69
CA GLY A 98 -2.55 18.18 -6.89
C GLY A 98 -1.68 17.21 -7.70
N LYS A 99 -0.75 16.53 -7.00
CA LYS A 99 0.18 15.56 -7.57
C LYS A 99 -0.55 14.33 -8.12
N ILE A 100 -1.46 13.76 -7.33
CA ILE A 100 -2.25 12.60 -7.74
C ILE A 100 -3.10 12.94 -8.96
N ASN A 101 -3.75 14.11 -8.99
CA ASN A 101 -4.56 14.51 -10.12
C ASN A 101 -3.74 14.66 -11.42
N GLY A 102 -2.53 15.21 -11.35
CA GLY A 102 -1.64 15.30 -12.51
C GLY A 102 -1.24 13.92 -13.07
N VAL A 103 -0.89 13.00 -12.18
CA VAL A 103 -0.52 11.62 -12.56
C VAL A 103 -1.72 10.85 -13.10
N VAL A 104 -2.86 10.92 -12.42
CA VAL A 104 -4.10 10.24 -12.82
C VAL A 104 -4.58 10.76 -14.18
N GLN A 105 -4.50 12.07 -14.43
CA GLN A 105 -4.82 12.63 -15.76
C GLN A 105 -3.91 12.07 -16.84
N SER A 106 -2.59 12.05 -16.60
CA SER A 106 -1.60 11.49 -17.54
C SER A 106 -1.84 10.01 -17.84
N LEU A 107 -2.24 9.22 -16.84
CA LEU A 107 -2.57 7.81 -17.00
C LEU A 107 -3.90 7.59 -17.75
N LEU A 108 -4.89 8.45 -17.50
CA LEU A 108 -6.22 8.37 -18.12
C LEU A 108 -6.27 8.90 -19.57
N GLU A 109 -5.23 9.58 -20.06
CA GLU A 109 -5.17 10.09 -21.45
C GLU A 109 -5.33 8.98 -22.51
N GLY A 110 -5.13 7.71 -22.14
CA GLY A 110 -5.36 6.53 -22.99
C GLY A 110 -6.62 5.71 -22.68
N SER A 111 -7.31 5.96 -21.56
CA SER A 111 -8.34 5.05 -21.01
C SER A 111 -9.77 5.51 -21.27
N THR A 112 -10.65 4.58 -21.64
CA THR A 112 -12.02 4.87 -22.06
C THR A 112 -13.00 5.01 -20.89
N GLY A 113 -13.35 6.25 -20.53
CA GLY A 113 -14.61 6.55 -19.82
C GLY A 113 -14.67 6.26 -18.32
N THR A 114 -13.53 6.01 -17.67
CA THR A 114 -13.44 5.92 -16.20
C THR A 114 -13.51 7.31 -15.58
N LYS A 115 -14.48 7.53 -14.71
CA LYS A 115 -14.65 8.75 -13.94
C LYS A 115 -13.96 8.59 -12.58
N VAL A 116 -12.80 9.20 -12.46
CA VAL A 116 -12.05 9.27 -11.20
C VAL A 116 -12.39 10.58 -10.48
N GLN A 117 -12.79 10.49 -9.22
CA GLN A 117 -13.08 11.65 -8.37
C GLN A 117 -12.14 11.64 -7.17
N ILE A 118 -11.28 12.66 -7.07
CA ILE A 118 -10.38 12.82 -5.93
C ILE A 118 -11.07 13.64 -4.84
N VAL A 119 -11.01 13.16 -3.60
CA VAL A 119 -11.61 13.78 -2.42
C VAL A 119 -10.54 14.03 -1.39
N GLU A 120 -10.50 15.26 -0.89
CA GLU A 120 -9.60 15.65 0.18
C GLU A 120 -10.14 15.17 1.52
N VAL A 121 -9.28 14.51 2.28
CA VAL A 121 -9.54 14.06 3.64
C VAL A 121 -8.66 14.88 4.59
N PRO A 122 -9.16 15.33 5.76
CA PRO A 122 -8.35 16.09 6.71
C PRO A 122 -7.10 15.34 7.18
N GLU A 123 -6.01 16.07 7.42
CA GLU A 123 -4.78 15.53 7.99
C GLU A 123 -5.03 14.91 9.37
N ASN A 124 -4.40 13.76 9.67
CA ASN A 124 -4.61 12.92 10.86
C ASN A 124 -5.95 12.15 10.92
N SER A 125 -6.66 12.02 9.81
CA SER A 125 -7.86 11.16 9.72
C SER A 125 -7.46 9.73 9.38
N GLY A 126 -8.02 8.74 10.09
CA GLY A 126 -7.83 7.34 9.73
C GLY A 126 -8.71 6.90 8.55
N SER A 127 -8.54 5.66 8.10
CA SER A 127 -9.29 5.07 6.98
C SER A 127 -10.81 5.12 7.15
N ALA A 128 -11.33 4.99 8.37
CA ALA A 128 -12.77 5.08 8.63
C ALA A 128 -13.28 6.52 8.60
N ASP A 129 -12.46 7.48 9.02
CA ASP A 129 -12.77 8.92 8.95
C ASP A 129 -12.81 9.41 7.50
N ALA A 130 -11.93 8.87 6.64
CA ALA A 130 -11.96 9.09 5.19
C ALA A 130 -13.32 8.66 4.60
N LEU A 131 -13.82 7.47 4.94
CA LEU A 131 -15.14 7.01 4.52
C LEU A 131 -16.26 7.92 5.02
N ARG A 132 -16.16 8.44 6.26
CA ARG A 132 -17.15 9.37 6.82
C ARG A 132 -17.27 10.66 6.01
N THR A 133 -16.14 11.17 5.52
CA THR A 133 -16.08 12.37 4.68
C THR A 133 -16.70 12.13 3.29
N ILE A 134 -16.49 10.94 2.74
CA ILE A 134 -16.94 10.56 1.39
C ILE A 134 -18.43 10.11 1.37
N LYS A 135 -19.08 10.03 2.54
CA LYS A 135 -20.45 9.54 2.70
C LYS A 135 -21.44 10.07 1.66
N THR A 136 -21.44 11.38 1.44
CA THR A 136 -22.42 12.06 0.56
C THR A 136 -22.30 11.64 -0.90
N LYS A 137 -21.15 11.08 -1.30
CA LYS A 137 -20.88 10.63 -2.67
C LYS A 137 -21.22 9.17 -2.89
N ILE A 138 -21.23 8.35 -1.83
CA ILE A 138 -21.49 6.92 -1.91
C ILE A 138 -23.01 6.66 -1.92
N LYS A 139 -23.51 6.12 -3.03
CA LYS A 139 -24.94 5.86 -3.26
C LYS A 139 -25.31 4.39 -3.24
N THR A 140 -24.39 3.50 -3.58
CA THR A 140 -24.59 2.05 -3.67
C THR A 140 -23.67 1.30 -2.68
N ASP A 141 -23.66 -0.02 -2.76
CA ASP A 141 -22.65 -0.84 -2.05
C ASP A 141 -21.26 -0.47 -2.57
N PHE A 142 -20.26 -0.56 -1.69
CA PHE A 142 -18.94 0.00 -2.00
C PHE A 142 -17.81 -0.98 -1.71
N ILE A 143 -16.76 -0.88 -2.52
CA ILE A 143 -15.52 -1.64 -2.37
C ILE A 143 -14.46 -0.68 -1.86
N VAL A 144 -13.76 -1.06 -0.80
CA VAL A 144 -12.63 -0.33 -0.23
C VAL A 144 -11.36 -1.05 -0.63
N ILE A 145 -10.42 -0.31 -1.22
CA ILE A 145 -9.13 -0.80 -1.69
C ILE A 145 -8.04 0.12 -1.13
N SER A 146 -6.95 -0.44 -0.62
CA SER A 146 -5.76 0.35 -0.31
C SER A 146 -4.93 0.64 -1.56
N CYS A 147 -4.23 1.78 -1.57
CA CYS A 147 -3.33 2.14 -2.67
C CYS A 147 -2.12 1.19 -2.83
N ASP A 148 -1.81 0.38 -1.83
CA ASP A 148 -0.57 -0.42 -1.78
C ASP A 148 -0.74 -1.90 -2.10
N LEU A 149 -1.93 -2.29 -2.52
CA LEU A 149 -2.25 -3.66 -2.90
C LEU A 149 -1.91 -3.89 -4.38
N ILE A 150 -1.01 -4.82 -4.66
CA ILE A 150 -0.85 -5.37 -6.01
C ILE A 150 -1.36 -6.80 -5.99
N THR A 151 -2.23 -7.12 -6.95
CA THR A 151 -2.90 -8.41 -7.01
C THR A 151 -3.20 -8.81 -8.44
N ASP A 152 -3.05 -10.11 -8.71
CA ASP A 152 -3.47 -10.74 -9.97
C ASP A 152 -4.92 -11.28 -9.89
N ILE A 153 -5.60 -11.08 -8.75
CA ILE A 153 -6.91 -11.65 -8.51
C ILE A 153 -7.93 -11.00 -9.44
N PRO A 154 -8.70 -11.75 -10.25
CA PRO A 154 -9.77 -11.15 -11.02
C PRO A 154 -10.86 -10.54 -10.11
N VAL A 155 -11.15 -9.25 -10.27
CA VAL A 155 -12.20 -8.53 -9.50
C VAL A 155 -13.55 -9.23 -9.57
N HIS A 156 -13.90 -9.84 -10.71
CA HIS A 156 -15.17 -10.53 -10.90
C HIS A 156 -15.37 -11.69 -9.93
N TYR A 157 -14.29 -12.39 -9.56
CA TYR A 157 -14.36 -13.49 -8.59
C TYR A 157 -14.80 -12.98 -7.21
N LEU A 158 -14.27 -11.81 -6.82
CA LEU A 158 -14.56 -11.15 -5.56
C LEU A 158 -16.02 -10.69 -5.49
N ILE A 159 -16.47 -10.00 -6.54
CA ILE A 159 -17.84 -9.52 -6.63
C ILE A 159 -18.83 -10.69 -6.66
N ASN A 160 -18.51 -11.78 -7.39
CA ASN A 160 -19.38 -12.95 -7.47
C ASN A 160 -19.52 -13.65 -6.11
N SER A 161 -18.43 -13.80 -5.34
CA SER A 161 -18.50 -14.35 -3.98
C SER A 161 -19.40 -13.50 -3.07
N PHE A 162 -19.27 -12.17 -3.15
CA PHE A 162 -20.13 -11.25 -2.41
C PHE A 162 -21.60 -11.37 -2.82
N ARG A 163 -21.89 -11.48 -4.12
CA ARG A 163 -23.26 -11.63 -4.63
C ARG A 163 -23.89 -12.97 -4.22
N LEU A 164 -23.14 -14.06 -4.23
CA LEU A 164 -23.65 -15.39 -3.91
C LEU A 164 -24.04 -15.54 -2.43
N GLN A 165 -23.19 -15.05 -1.53
CA GLN A 165 -23.39 -15.23 -0.09
C GLN A 165 -24.16 -14.06 0.55
N ASN A 166 -24.31 -12.95 -0.17
CA ASN A 166 -25.03 -11.74 0.24
C ASN A 166 -24.66 -11.24 1.66
N PRO A 167 -23.36 -11.11 2.03
CA PRO A 167 -22.98 -10.74 3.38
C PRO A 167 -23.08 -9.23 3.65
N THR A 168 -22.88 -8.85 4.92
CA THR A 168 -22.66 -7.47 5.35
C THR A 168 -21.30 -6.95 4.90
N MET A 169 -20.28 -7.80 5.04
CA MET A 169 -18.90 -7.52 4.70
C MET A 169 -18.25 -8.75 4.05
N THR A 170 -17.38 -8.54 3.08
CA THR A 170 -16.42 -9.56 2.63
C THR A 170 -15.02 -9.00 2.73
N ALA A 171 -14.15 -9.71 3.44
CA ALA A 171 -12.72 -9.42 3.58
C ALA A 171 -11.91 -10.40 2.74
N PHE A 172 -10.85 -9.91 2.11
CA PHE A 172 -9.97 -10.72 1.27
C PHE A 172 -8.64 -10.97 1.96
N PHE A 173 -8.23 -12.23 1.92
CA PHE A 173 -6.96 -12.69 2.47
C PHE A 173 -6.17 -13.39 1.39
N TYR A 174 -4.85 -13.25 1.45
CA TYR A 174 -3.95 -13.98 0.59
C TYR A 174 -2.93 -14.75 1.42
N ASP A 175 -2.40 -15.82 0.84
CA ASP A 175 -1.35 -16.62 1.46
C ASP A 175 0.03 -16.02 1.13
N ALA A 176 0.76 -15.57 2.16
CA ALA A 176 2.11 -15.04 1.99
C ALA A 176 3.17 -16.14 1.76
N GLY A 177 2.83 -17.42 1.98
CA GLY A 177 3.77 -18.54 1.89
C GLY A 177 4.41 -18.72 0.51
N ASN A 178 3.73 -18.29 -0.57
CA ASN A 178 4.28 -18.36 -1.93
C ASN A 178 5.34 -17.29 -2.23
N LEU A 179 5.42 -16.20 -1.47
CA LEU A 179 6.46 -15.18 -1.60
C LEU A 179 7.78 -15.59 -0.94
N GLU A 180 7.71 -16.38 0.13
CA GLU A 180 8.89 -16.73 0.96
C GLU A 180 9.71 -17.91 0.42
N ALA A 181 9.21 -18.64 -0.59
CA ALA A 181 9.90 -19.81 -1.18
C ALA A 181 11.08 -19.45 -2.10
N SER A 182 11.32 -18.16 -2.38
CA SER A 182 12.54 -17.73 -3.07
C SER A 182 13.71 -17.67 -2.07
N THR A 183 14.55 -18.68 -2.16
CA THR A 183 15.81 -19.05 -1.48
C THR A 183 16.79 -18.00 -0.91
N ASP A 184 16.53 -16.70 -0.92
CA ASP A 184 17.49 -15.66 -0.47
C ASP A 184 16.93 -14.80 0.69
N ARG A 185 16.21 -15.37 1.66
CA ARG A 185 16.00 -14.70 2.95
C ARG A 185 17.04 -15.25 3.93
N PRO A 186 17.94 -14.44 4.53
CA PRO A 186 18.50 -14.83 5.82
C PRO A 186 17.31 -15.04 6.74
N ALA A 187 17.22 -16.19 7.42
CA ALA A 187 16.09 -16.58 8.27
C ALA A 187 15.60 -15.36 9.08
N ALA A 188 14.56 -14.70 8.58
CA ALA A 188 14.13 -13.44 9.14
C ALA A 188 13.52 -13.76 10.49
N LYS A 189 14.00 -13.04 11.52
CA LYS A 189 13.31 -12.90 12.81
C LYS A 189 11.81 -12.79 12.52
N ASP A 190 10.97 -13.53 13.25
CA ASP A 190 9.51 -13.37 13.20
C ASP A 190 9.21 -11.89 13.40
N ASP A 191 8.86 -11.17 12.34
CA ASP A 191 8.80 -9.70 12.32
C ASP A 191 7.68 -9.14 13.23
N GLY A 192 7.03 -9.96 14.06
CA GLY A 192 5.92 -9.57 14.95
C GLY A 192 4.66 -9.10 14.21
N LEU A 193 4.74 -8.88 12.91
CA LEU A 193 3.70 -8.30 12.06
C LEU A 193 2.66 -9.33 11.59
N GLY A 194 2.76 -10.60 12.00
CA GLY A 194 1.81 -11.67 11.61
C GLY A 194 0.38 -11.40 12.07
N GLU A 195 -0.60 -12.02 11.42
CA GLU A 195 -2.01 -11.96 11.82
C GLU A 195 -2.51 -13.38 12.08
N PHE A 196 -3.33 -13.55 13.11
CA PHE A 196 -4.12 -14.75 13.32
C PHE A 196 -5.52 -14.51 12.77
N ILE A 197 -5.89 -15.31 11.77
CA ILE A 197 -7.19 -15.21 11.12
C ILE A 197 -7.93 -16.53 11.37
N GLY A 198 -9.06 -16.43 12.05
CA GLY A 198 -9.97 -17.54 12.30
C GLY A 198 -11.09 -17.58 11.27
N ILE A 199 -11.11 -18.62 10.46
CA ILE A 199 -12.11 -18.83 9.41
C ILE A 199 -12.91 -20.10 9.71
N ASP A 200 -14.22 -20.03 9.53
CA ASP A 200 -15.06 -21.24 9.42
C ASP A 200 -15.14 -21.65 7.95
N ASP A 201 -14.49 -22.76 7.62
CA ASP A 201 -14.42 -23.31 6.25
C ASP A 201 -15.80 -23.68 5.70
N GLN A 202 -16.75 -24.08 6.55
CA GLN A 202 -18.07 -24.50 6.07
C GLN A 202 -18.92 -23.33 5.60
N SER A 203 -18.85 -22.21 6.31
CA SER A 203 -19.64 -21.02 5.99
C SER A 203 -18.84 -19.93 5.28
N SER A 204 -17.53 -20.14 5.07
CA SER A 204 -16.58 -19.16 4.56
C SER A 204 -16.66 -17.84 5.33
N ARG A 205 -16.81 -17.92 6.66
CA ARG A 205 -16.96 -16.74 7.52
C ARG A 205 -15.66 -16.45 8.25
N VAL A 206 -15.30 -15.16 8.30
CA VAL A 206 -14.28 -14.70 9.24
C VAL A 206 -14.97 -14.62 10.60
N LEU A 207 -14.29 -15.11 11.63
CA LEU A 207 -14.77 -15.02 13.01
C LEU A 207 -13.85 -14.16 13.86
N ILE A 208 -12.54 -14.27 13.65
CA ILE A 208 -11.53 -13.53 14.42
C ILE A 208 -10.43 -13.04 13.48
N MET A 209 -10.01 -11.81 13.73
CA MET A 209 -8.79 -11.22 13.21
C MET A 209 -8.04 -10.61 14.38
N ALA A 210 -6.83 -11.09 14.64
CA ALA A 210 -5.97 -10.55 15.70
C ALA A 210 -4.56 -10.33 15.16
N SER A 211 -4.01 -9.14 15.40
CA SER A 211 -2.62 -8.83 15.07
C SER A 211 -1.70 -9.47 16.10
N LYS A 212 -0.63 -10.14 15.67
CA LYS A 212 0.41 -10.66 16.57
C LYS A 212 1.04 -9.55 17.43
N ALA A 213 1.09 -8.32 16.93
CA ALA A 213 1.67 -7.19 17.66
C ALA A 213 0.79 -6.70 18.83
N ASP A 214 -0.52 -6.96 18.78
CA ASP A 214 -1.48 -6.58 19.83
C ASP A 214 -1.71 -7.72 20.83
N LEU A 215 -1.11 -8.89 20.58
CA LEU A 215 -1.20 -10.06 21.43
C LEU A 215 0.03 -10.07 22.35
N ASP A 216 -0.21 -10.25 23.64
CA ASP A 216 0.86 -10.53 24.61
C ASP A 216 1.35 -11.98 24.38
N ASP A 217 0.89 -12.93 25.19
CA ASP A 217 1.26 -14.36 25.09
C ASP A 217 0.09 -15.27 24.71
N ASP A 218 -1.16 -14.86 24.98
CA ASP A 218 -2.35 -15.69 24.84
C ASP A 218 -3.37 -15.11 23.83
N LEU A 219 -3.87 -15.96 22.94
CA LEU A 219 -5.00 -15.64 22.07
C LEU A 219 -6.32 -15.99 22.79
N GLU A 220 -7.03 -14.96 23.25
CA GLU A 220 -8.32 -15.15 23.93
C GLU A 220 -9.45 -15.48 22.96
N LEU A 221 -9.94 -16.73 23.01
CA LEU A 221 -11.12 -17.17 22.26
C LEU A 221 -12.35 -17.23 23.17
N ARG A 222 -13.42 -16.54 22.78
CA ARG A 222 -14.66 -16.57 23.56
C ARG A 222 -15.44 -17.86 23.34
N VAL A 223 -15.81 -18.52 24.43
CA VAL A 223 -16.62 -19.76 24.43
C VAL A 223 -17.97 -19.56 23.72
N SER A 224 -18.57 -18.37 23.81
CA SER A 224 -19.84 -18.07 23.13
C SER A 224 -19.73 -18.05 21.60
N MET A 225 -18.56 -17.74 21.06
CA MET A 225 -18.28 -17.85 19.63
C MET A 225 -18.15 -19.32 19.24
N ILE A 226 -17.36 -20.11 19.99
CA ILE A 226 -17.15 -21.54 19.75
C ILE A 226 -18.47 -22.33 19.86
N ALA A 227 -19.36 -21.92 20.77
CA ALA A 227 -20.69 -22.53 20.91
C ALA A 227 -21.58 -22.33 19.66
N LYS A 228 -21.41 -21.22 18.92
CA LYS A 228 -22.14 -20.94 17.68
C LYS A 228 -21.43 -21.54 16.45
N PHE A 229 -20.10 -21.55 16.46
CA PHE A 229 -19.24 -22.02 15.39
C PHE A 229 -18.28 -23.09 15.94
N PRO A 230 -18.65 -24.38 15.90
CA PRO A 230 -17.89 -25.44 16.57
C PRO A 230 -16.56 -25.77 15.87
N VAL A 231 -16.42 -25.44 14.60
CA VAL A 231 -15.20 -25.66 13.81
C VAL A 231 -14.65 -24.32 13.41
N VAL A 232 -13.43 -24.02 13.86
CA VAL A 232 -12.70 -22.78 13.53
C VAL A 232 -11.29 -23.16 13.12
N HIS A 233 -10.92 -22.81 11.90
CA HIS A 233 -9.58 -22.99 11.38
C HIS A 233 -8.79 -21.70 11.59
N LEU A 234 -7.73 -21.79 12.40
CA LEU A 234 -6.82 -20.68 12.65
C LEU A 234 -5.67 -20.74 11.65
N HIS A 235 -5.49 -19.66 10.90
CA HIS A 235 -4.40 -19.50 9.94
C HIS A 235 -3.44 -18.41 10.42
N SER A 236 -2.14 -18.72 10.42
CA SER A 236 -1.06 -17.78 10.75
C SER A 236 -0.28 -17.28 9.51
N GLN A 237 -0.45 -17.94 8.37
CA GLN A 237 0.23 -17.60 7.11
C GLN A 237 -0.59 -16.63 6.25
N LEU A 238 -1.89 -16.53 6.53
CA LEU A 238 -2.77 -15.61 5.81
C LEU A 238 -2.48 -14.17 6.23
N ARG A 239 -2.54 -13.29 5.24
CA ARG A 239 -2.40 -11.85 5.41
C ARG A 239 -3.63 -11.15 4.87
N ASP A 240 -4.09 -10.11 5.55
CA ASP A 240 -5.13 -9.22 5.04
C ASP A 240 -4.66 -8.52 3.75
N ALA A 241 -5.53 -8.38 2.75
CA ALA A 241 -5.27 -7.62 1.52
C ALA A 241 -5.64 -6.14 1.64
N HIS A 242 -6.28 -5.70 2.73
CA HIS A 242 -6.95 -4.39 2.83
C HIS A 242 -7.91 -4.15 1.66
N LEU A 243 -8.58 -5.23 1.26
CA LEU A 243 -9.64 -5.20 0.27
C LEU A 243 -10.90 -5.64 0.99
N TYR A 244 -11.92 -4.79 0.95
CA TYR A 244 -13.17 -5.02 1.67
C TYR A 244 -14.36 -4.64 0.79
N ILE A 245 -15.40 -5.46 0.77
CA ILE A 245 -16.68 -5.11 0.16
C ILE A 245 -17.70 -4.93 1.29
N PHE A 246 -18.36 -3.78 1.32
CA PHE A 246 -19.34 -3.43 2.34
C PHE A 246 -20.71 -3.13 1.73
N ARG A 247 -21.75 -3.46 2.50
CA ARG A 247 -23.09 -2.92 2.26
C ARG A 247 -23.15 -1.44 2.57
N LYS A 248 -23.95 -0.70 1.82
CA LYS A 248 -24.15 0.73 2.00
C LYS A 248 -24.50 1.14 3.44
N TRP A 249 -25.34 0.37 4.13
CA TRP A 249 -25.77 0.70 5.49
C TRP A 249 -24.61 0.74 6.50
N VAL A 250 -23.50 0.04 6.23
CA VAL A 250 -22.29 0.09 7.07
C VAL A 250 -21.71 1.51 7.11
N LEU A 251 -21.89 2.29 6.05
CA LEU A 251 -21.48 3.70 6.00
C LEU A 251 -22.25 4.56 7.00
N ASP A 252 -23.53 4.23 7.26
CA ASP A 252 -24.33 4.90 8.29
C ASP A 252 -23.86 4.52 9.69
N LEU A 253 -23.37 3.29 9.89
CA LEU A 253 -22.74 2.86 11.14
C LEU A 253 -21.46 3.67 11.43
N VAL A 254 -20.57 3.79 10.43
CA VAL A 254 -19.31 4.58 10.54
C VAL A 254 -19.60 6.06 10.80
N SER A 255 -20.74 6.57 10.32
CA SER A 255 -21.17 7.95 10.57
C SER A 255 -21.65 8.18 12.01
N LYS A 256 -22.32 7.19 12.60
CA LYS A 256 -22.81 7.26 13.98
C LYS A 256 -21.67 7.14 14.98
N ASN A 257 -20.73 6.24 14.71
CA ASN A 257 -19.63 5.93 15.62
C ASN A 257 -18.39 6.72 15.24
N LYS A 258 -18.18 7.85 15.94
CA LYS A 258 -17.02 8.73 15.74
C LYS A 258 -15.70 8.15 16.28
N ASN A 259 -15.77 7.11 17.11
CA ASN A 259 -14.59 6.48 17.71
C ASN A 259 -13.89 5.51 16.75
N LEU A 260 -14.48 5.23 15.58
CA LEU A 260 -13.87 4.37 14.57
C LEU A 260 -12.91 5.21 13.74
N SER A 261 -11.62 4.93 13.89
CA SER A 261 -10.52 5.60 13.18
C SER A 261 -10.01 4.73 12.03
N SER A 262 -9.78 3.43 12.29
CA SER A 262 -9.26 2.47 11.32
C SER A 262 -10.32 1.45 10.92
N ILE A 263 -10.40 1.15 9.62
CA ILE A 263 -11.31 0.11 9.12
C ILE A 263 -10.88 -1.25 9.65
N LYS A 264 -9.58 -1.55 9.55
CA LYS A 264 -9.02 -2.84 9.91
C LYS A 264 -9.02 -3.09 11.42
N ASN A 265 -8.63 -2.10 12.22
CA ASN A 265 -8.46 -2.29 13.67
C ASN A 265 -9.74 -2.03 14.46
N ASP A 266 -10.64 -1.17 13.98
CA ASP A 266 -11.85 -0.81 14.72
C ASP A 266 -13.13 -1.38 14.07
N LEU A 267 -13.37 -1.08 12.79
CA LEU A 267 -14.62 -1.43 12.12
C LEU A 267 -14.77 -2.94 11.91
N VAL A 268 -13.72 -3.60 11.40
CA VAL A 268 -13.74 -5.04 11.11
C VAL A 268 -13.95 -5.84 12.41
N PRO A 269 -13.16 -5.68 13.49
CA PRO A 269 -13.41 -6.36 14.76
C PRO A 269 -14.78 -6.06 15.35
N LEU A 270 -15.30 -4.83 15.24
CA LEU A 270 -16.66 -4.50 15.68
C LEU A 270 -17.72 -5.33 14.91
N LEU A 271 -17.58 -5.45 13.59
CA LEU A 271 -18.49 -6.26 12.78
C LEU A 271 -18.39 -7.74 13.11
N LEU A 272 -17.19 -8.27 13.36
CA LEU A 272 -16.95 -9.65 13.81
C LEU A 272 -17.60 -9.91 15.18
N GLU A 273 -17.42 -9.00 16.14
CA GLU A 273 -18.09 -9.10 17.44
C GLU A 273 -19.62 -9.14 17.28
N CYS A 274 -20.18 -8.34 16.37
CA CYS A 274 -21.62 -8.29 16.12
C CYS A 274 -22.18 -9.61 15.57
N GLN A 275 -21.38 -10.48 14.95
CA GLN A 275 -21.86 -11.76 14.41
C GLN A 275 -22.26 -12.73 15.52
N HIS A 276 -21.50 -12.77 16.61
CA HIS A 276 -21.74 -13.70 17.71
C HIS A 276 -22.37 -13.01 18.94
N ARG A 277 -22.23 -11.70 19.09
CA ARG A 277 -22.62 -10.94 20.29
C ARG A 277 -23.83 -10.03 20.06
N GLU A 278 -25.01 -10.55 20.37
CA GLU A 278 -26.29 -9.83 20.24
C GLU A 278 -26.40 -8.57 21.13
N SER A 279 -25.65 -8.53 22.26
CA SER A 279 -25.64 -7.35 23.13
C SER A 279 -24.99 -6.14 22.45
N VAL A 280 -23.95 -6.35 21.64
CA VAL A 280 -23.26 -5.28 20.91
C VAL A 280 -24.12 -4.79 19.76
N LEU A 281 -24.76 -5.72 19.04
CA LEU A 281 -25.72 -5.43 17.98
C LEU A 281 -26.83 -4.45 18.44
N LYS A 282 -27.41 -4.71 19.62
CA LYS A 282 -28.44 -3.86 20.24
C LYS A 282 -27.89 -2.53 20.74
N ARG A 283 -26.65 -2.52 21.29
CA ARG A 283 -25.98 -1.29 21.77
C ARG A 283 -25.73 -0.31 20.64
N GLU A 284 -25.20 -0.81 19.52
CA GLU A 284 -24.86 -0.01 18.34
C GLU A 284 -26.10 0.33 17.48
N GLY A 285 -27.25 -0.28 17.79
CA GLY A 285 -28.51 -0.04 17.08
C GLY A 285 -28.46 -0.46 15.61
N ILE A 286 -27.64 -1.47 15.29
CA ILE A 286 -27.41 -1.98 13.93
C ILE A 286 -28.71 -2.57 13.35
N ASP A 287 -29.55 -3.18 14.18
CA ASP A 287 -30.86 -3.71 13.77
C ASP A 287 -31.74 -2.68 13.05
N LYS A 288 -31.72 -1.44 13.53
CA LYS A 288 -32.48 -0.34 12.94
C LYS A 288 -31.88 0.14 11.63
N LEU A 289 -30.56 0.06 11.49
CA LEU A 289 -29.85 0.42 10.25
C LEU A 289 -30.04 -0.63 9.16
N MET A 290 -29.97 -1.91 9.51
CA MET A 290 -30.24 -3.02 8.58
C MET A 290 -31.69 -2.95 8.09
N ALA A 291 -32.65 -2.66 8.99
CA ALA A 291 -34.05 -2.48 8.63
C ALA A 291 -34.30 -1.25 7.73
N ALA A 292 -33.50 -0.19 7.87
CA ALA A 292 -33.59 1.02 7.05
C ALA A 292 -32.91 0.88 5.68
N GLY A 293 -31.84 0.08 5.58
CA GLY A 293 -31.10 -0.17 4.34
C GLY A 293 -31.80 -1.14 3.39
N ASN A 294 -32.58 -2.09 3.90
CA ASN A 294 -33.41 -3.00 3.10
C ASN A 294 -34.68 -2.29 2.59
N SER A 295 -34.47 -1.40 1.62
CA SER A 295 -35.52 -0.68 0.90
C SER A 295 -36.28 -1.54 -0.12
N ASP A 296 -35.84 -2.77 -0.37
CA ASP A 296 -36.59 -3.74 -1.18
C ASP A 296 -37.76 -4.33 -0.39
N LEU A 297 -38.77 -3.49 -0.18
CA LEU A 297 -40.11 -3.89 0.25
C LEU A 297 -40.62 -5.09 -0.58
N PHE A 298 -40.25 -5.14 -1.87
CA PHE A 298 -40.62 -6.18 -2.81
C PHE A 298 -39.96 -7.53 -2.50
N ALA A 299 -38.66 -7.57 -2.23
CA ALA A 299 -37.96 -8.79 -1.85
C ALA A 299 -38.43 -9.32 -0.49
N ARG A 300 -38.68 -8.42 0.46
CA ARG A 300 -39.32 -8.76 1.74
C ARG A 300 -40.73 -9.32 1.52
N ALA A 301 -41.57 -8.67 0.71
CA ALA A 301 -42.91 -9.14 0.40
C ALA A 301 -42.94 -10.51 -0.30
N LEU A 302 -41.96 -10.78 -1.17
CA LEU A 302 -41.81 -12.08 -1.84
C LEU A 302 -41.42 -13.18 -0.86
N MET A 303 -40.47 -12.89 0.05
CA MET A 303 -40.11 -13.81 1.14
C MET A 303 -41.30 -14.06 2.07
N TYR A 304 -42.01 -13.00 2.49
CA TYR A 304 -43.22 -13.13 3.32
C TYR A 304 -44.29 -14.01 2.66
N SER A 305 -44.47 -13.90 1.34
CA SER A 305 -45.45 -14.71 0.60
C SER A 305 -45.09 -16.19 0.52
N THR A 306 -43.81 -16.55 0.69
CA THR A 306 -43.32 -17.93 0.52
C THR A 306 -43.02 -18.63 1.84
N SER A 307 -42.57 -17.92 2.88
CA SER A 307 -42.16 -18.51 4.15
C SER A 307 -43.09 -18.24 5.34
N GLY A 308 -44.03 -17.29 5.23
CA GLY A 308 -45.02 -17.00 6.29
C GLY A 308 -44.44 -16.57 7.65
N HIS A 309 -43.14 -16.29 7.73
CA HIS A 309 -42.43 -15.87 8.94
C HIS A 309 -41.91 -14.44 8.76
N GLU A 310 -41.92 -13.63 9.83
CA GLU A 310 -41.15 -12.39 9.83
C GLU A 310 -39.69 -12.72 9.52
N PRO A 311 -39.04 -12.05 8.55
CA PRO A 311 -37.62 -12.24 8.33
C PRO A 311 -36.93 -11.81 9.61
N THR A 312 -36.41 -12.79 10.35
CA THR A 312 -35.46 -12.55 11.42
C THR A 312 -34.41 -11.58 10.88
N PRO A 313 -34.06 -10.50 11.60
CA PRO A 313 -33.07 -9.55 11.13
C PRO A 313 -31.86 -10.37 10.66
N GLN A 314 -31.47 -10.20 9.39
CA GLN A 314 -30.29 -10.87 8.85
C GLN A 314 -29.15 -10.58 9.81
N ASN A 315 -28.69 -11.62 10.52
CA ASN A 315 -27.54 -11.48 11.41
C ASN A 315 -26.39 -10.91 10.59
N VAL A 316 -25.58 -10.06 11.21
CA VAL A 316 -24.37 -9.55 10.55
C VAL A 316 -23.52 -10.77 10.15
N THR A 317 -23.23 -10.89 8.86
CA THR A 317 -22.34 -11.93 8.33
C THR A 317 -21.15 -11.27 7.65
N CYS A 318 -19.97 -11.71 8.08
CA CYS A 318 -18.67 -11.31 7.56
C CYS A 318 -18.05 -12.53 6.89
N ASN A 319 -17.81 -12.44 5.59
CA ASN A 319 -17.28 -13.55 4.80
C ASN A 319 -15.80 -13.33 4.50
N ALA A 320 -15.06 -14.44 4.44
CA ALA A 320 -13.65 -14.49 4.08
C ALA A 320 -13.54 -15.04 2.67
N VAL A 321 -12.75 -14.40 1.82
CA VAL A 321 -12.30 -15.01 0.57
C VAL A 321 -10.79 -15.11 0.63
N VAL A 322 -10.31 -16.35 0.63
CA VAL A 322 -8.88 -16.66 0.66
C VAL A 322 -8.41 -16.95 -0.76
N TYR A 323 -7.45 -16.16 -1.24
CA TYR A 323 -6.80 -16.38 -2.51
C TYR A 323 -5.44 -17.05 -2.31
N ARG A 324 -5.27 -18.22 -2.93
CA ARG A 324 -4.02 -18.99 -2.90
C ARG A 324 -3.36 -19.07 -4.29
N ASP A 325 -4.12 -18.83 -5.34
CA ASP A 325 -3.74 -19.13 -6.72
C ASP A 325 -3.25 -17.90 -7.47
N GLY A 326 -2.10 -17.34 -7.11
CA GLY A 326 -1.48 -16.23 -7.84
C GLY A 326 -0.69 -15.30 -6.93
N PHE A 327 -0.20 -14.19 -7.48
CA PHE A 327 0.53 -13.22 -6.67
C PHE A 327 -0.42 -12.17 -6.11
N THR A 328 -0.29 -11.92 -4.82
CA THR A 328 -0.93 -10.81 -4.14
C THR A 328 -0.03 -10.42 -2.98
N ALA A 329 0.28 -9.14 -2.86
CA ALA A 329 1.11 -8.63 -1.79
C ALA A 329 0.80 -7.15 -1.53
N ARG A 330 0.97 -6.73 -0.27
CA ARG A 330 0.85 -5.33 0.16
C ARG A 330 2.22 -4.69 0.33
N GLY A 331 2.42 -3.53 -0.28
CA GLY A 331 3.64 -2.73 -0.21
C GLY A 331 3.75 -1.88 1.07
N ASN A 332 3.46 -2.47 2.23
CA ASN A 332 3.47 -1.76 3.51
C ASN A 332 4.85 -1.74 4.16
N THR A 333 5.63 -2.82 4.05
CA THR A 333 7.00 -2.90 4.55
C THR A 333 8.00 -2.72 3.41
N VAL A 334 9.23 -2.29 3.73
CA VAL A 334 10.30 -2.12 2.74
C VAL A 334 10.65 -3.45 2.06
N TRP A 335 10.59 -4.55 2.81
CA TRP A 335 10.79 -5.88 2.25
C TRP A 335 9.67 -6.24 1.26
N SER A 336 8.41 -6.07 1.64
CA SER A 336 7.28 -6.33 0.73
C SER A 336 7.32 -5.43 -0.50
N TYR A 337 7.71 -4.17 -0.35
CA TYR A 337 7.89 -3.24 -1.47
C TYR A 337 9.01 -3.70 -2.42
N SER A 338 10.12 -4.21 -1.89
CA SER A 338 11.21 -4.79 -2.69
C SER A 338 10.76 -6.04 -3.44
N GLU A 339 9.97 -6.88 -2.77
CA GLU A 339 9.40 -8.08 -3.35
C GLU A 339 8.38 -7.79 -4.44
N LEU A 340 7.51 -6.78 -4.25
CA LEU A 340 6.57 -6.29 -5.25
C LEU A 340 7.30 -5.87 -6.52
N ASN A 341 8.33 -5.03 -6.38
CA ASN A 341 9.16 -4.61 -7.51
C ASN A 341 9.76 -5.80 -8.25
N ARG A 342 10.29 -6.78 -7.51
CA ARG A 342 10.88 -7.99 -8.09
C ARG A 342 9.86 -8.84 -8.83
N HIS A 343 8.67 -9.01 -8.28
CA HIS A 343 7.60 -9.76 -8.91
C HIS A 343 7.15 -9.08 -10.21
N VAL A 344 6.86 -7.79 -10.16
CA VAL A 344 6.44 -7.02 -11.33
C VAL A 344 7.51 -7.09 -12.43
N VAL A 345 8.80 -6.93 -12.11
CA VAL A 345 9.88 -7.04 -13.11
C VAL A 345 10.00 -8.45 -13.71
N LYS A 346 9.67 -9.51 -12.97
CA LYS A 346 9.64 -10.87 -13.51
C LYS A 346 8.51 -11.06 -14.51
N HIS A 347 7.32 -10.56 -14.18
CA HIS A 347 6.11 -10.72 -14.99
C HIS A 347 5.99 -9.70 -16.14
N MET A 348 6.74 -8.60 -16.10
CA MET A 348 6.74 -7.59 -17.16
C MET A 348 7.41 -8.11 -18.44
N THR A 349 6.64 -8.14 -19.53
CA THR A 349 7.06 -8.55 -20.88
C THR A 349 7.57 -7.39 -21.74
N GLU A 350 7.52 -6.15 -21.24
CA GLU A 350 7.95 -4.95 -21.96
C GLU A 350 9.49 -4.84 -22.05
N SER A 351 9.96 -3.92 -22.91
CA SER A 351 11.39 -3.63 -23.08
C SER A 351 11.98 -3.14 -21.76
N ARG A 352 12.74 -4.03 -21.11
CA ARG A 352 13.33 -3.83 -19.78
C ARG A 352 14.38 -2.71 -19.73
N VAL A 353 14.85 -2.30 -20.90
CA VAL A 353 15.66 -1.09 -21.11
C VAL A 353 14.88 -0.18 -22.04
N GLN A 354 14.52 1.00 -21.57
CA GLN A 354 13.89 2.03 -22.40
C GLN A 354 14.88 2.52 -23.46
N ALA A 355 14.40 2.79 -24.68
CA ALA A 355 15.25 3.13 -25.83
C ALA A 355 16.07 4.42 -25.65
N SER A 356 15.70 5.26 -24.68
CA SER A 356 16.38 6.50 -24.31
C SER A 356 17.46 6.33 -23.25
N ALA A 357 17.66 5.13 -22.69
CA ALA A 357 18.73 4.87 -21.74
C ALA A 357 20.10 4.74 -22.46
N GLU A 358 21.07 5.56 -22.06
CA GLU A 358 22.44 5.50 -22.56
C GLU A 358 23.23 4.45 -21.78
N VAL A 359 23.14 3.19 -22.22
CA VAL A 359 23.91 2.09 -21.62
C VAL A 359 25.19 1.87 -22.41
N ASN A 360 26.35 1.99 -21.75
CA ASN A 360 27.64 1.70 -22.36
C ASN A 360 27.79 0.19 -22.67
N ALA A 361 28.40 -0.16 -23.81
CA ALA A 361 28.59 -1.55 -24.25
C ALA A 361 29.38 -2.45 -23.28
N LYS A 362 30.15 -1.87 -22.34
CA LYS A 362 30.86 -2.62 -21.29
C LYS A 362 30.05 -2.82 -20.01
N ALA A 363 28.85 -2.25 -19.91
CA ALA A 363 27.96 -2.44 -18.76
C ALA A 363 27.16 -3.74 -18.93
N GLN A 364 26.99 -4.48 -17.84
CA GLN A 364 26.21 -5.71 -17.80
C GLN A 364 24.89 -5.44 -17.08
N VAL A 365 23.79 -5.50 -17.82
CA VAL A 365 22.44 -5.43 -17.27
C VAL A 365 21.84 -6.83 -17.31
N GLY A 366 21.47 -7.36 -16.13
CA GLY A 366 20.80 -8.64 -16.01
C GLY A 366 19.39 -8.60 -16.60
N HIS A 367 18.90 -9.74 -17.08
CA HIS A 367 17.54 -9.88 -17.62
C HIS A 367 16.46 -9.52 -16.59
N ASP A 368 16.75 -9.69 -15.30
CA ASP A 368 15.80 -9.42 -14.21
C ASP A 368 15.88 -7.97 -13.69
N SER A 369 16.47 -7.06 -14.45
CA SER A 369 16.65 -5.65 -14.07
C SER A 369 15.87 -4.72 -14.99
N LEU A 370 15.37 -3.61 -14.45
CA LEU A 370 14.66 -2.56 -15.19
C LEU A 370 15.50 -1.27 -15.17
N VAL A 371 15.63 -0.61 -16.33
CA VAL A 371 16.31 0.68 -16.45
C VAL A 371 15.37 1.73 -17.04
N GLY A 372 15.16 2.80 -16.27
CA GLY A 372 14.32 3.93 -16.63
C GLY A 372 14.89 4.82 -17.74
N GLU A 373 14.04 5.71 -18.22
CA GLU A 373 14.33 6.64 -19.31
C GLU A 373 15.41 7.66 -18.93
N GLY A 374 16.30 7.96 -19.88
CA GLY A 374 17.32 9.01 -19.72
C GLY A 374 18.41 8.70 -18.70
N THR A 375 18.46 7.46 -18.20
CA THR A 375 19.50 6.98 -17.29
C THR A 375 20.79 6.70 -18.05
N LYS A 376 21.92 7.13 -17.47
CA LYS A 376 23.27 6.95 -18.01
C LYS A 376 24.05 5.96 -17.16
N ILE A 377 24.52 4.88 -17.78
CA ILE A 377 25.34 3.85 -17.12
C ILE A 377 26.74 3.84 -17.73
N ASP A 378 27.75 4.15 -16.91
CA ASP A 378 29.16 4.17 -17.33
C ASP A 378 29.80 2.76 -17.38
N GLU A 379 31.08 2.68 -17.74
CA GLU A 379 31.80 1.43 -18.01
C GLU A 379 31.92 0.50 -16.79
N ARG A 380 31.91 -0.82 -17.07
CA ARG A 380 32.14 -1.91 -16.08
C ARG A 380 31.10 -1.96 -14.95
N CYS A 381 29.90 -1.45 -15.18
CA CYS A 381 28.80 -1.57 -14.24
C CYS A 381 28.12 -2.94 -14.33
N SER A 382 27.60 -3.44 -13.22
CA SER A 382 26.82 -4.68 -13.14
C SER A 382 25.52 -4.43 -12.39
N VAL A 383 24.37 -4.62 -13.05
CA VAL A 383 23.03 -4.43 -12.46
C VAL A 383 22.26 -5.74 -12.50
N LYS A 384 21.89 -6.30 -11.35
CA LYS A 384 21.20 -7.60 -11.25
C LYS A 384 19.99 -7.55 -10.31
N LYS A 385 18.82 -8.02 -10.78
CA LYS A 385 17.57 -8.07 -10.00
C LYS A 385 17.20 -6.68 -9.42
N SER A 386 17.45 -5.61 -10.16
CA SER A 386 17.34 -4.24 -9.65
C SER A 386 16.45 -3.37 -10.52
N VAL A 387 15.77 -2.43 -9.90
CA VAL A 387 14.96 -1.41 -10.57
C VAL A 387 15.70 -0.08 -10.49
N ILE A 388 15.95 0.54 -11.64
CA ILE A 388 16.58 1.86 -11.75
C ILE A 388 15.57 2.82 -12.35
N GLY A 389 15.33 3.93 -11.65
CA GLY A 389 14.46 5.03 -12.05
C GLY A 389 14.95 5.81 -13.27
N ASN A 390 14.28 6.92 -13.50
CA ASN A 390 14.51 7.81 -14.62
C ASN A 390 15.60 8.84 -14.31
N HIS A 391 16.34 9.24 -15.34
CA HIS A 391 17.39 10.27 -15.27
C HIS A 391 18.49 10.02 -14.23
N CYS A 392 18.79 8.76 -13.92
CA CYS A 392 19.87 8.41 -13.01
C CYS A 392 21.23 8.53 -13.69
N LYS A 393 22.26 8.89 -12.93
CA LYS A 393 23.65 8.94 -13.39
C LYS A 393 24.48 7.97 -12.58
N ILE A 394 24.89 6.87 -13.20
CA ILE A 394 25.68 5.80 -12.59
C ILE A 394 27.12 5.88 -13.11
N GLY A 395 28.06 6.09 -12.19
CA GLY A 395 29.51 6.13 -12.45
C GLY A 395 30.12 4.78 -12.81
N LYS A 396 31.45 4.71 -12.87
CA LYS A 396 32.22 3.55 -13.34
C LYS A 396 32.36 2.49 -12.26
N ASN A 397 32.43 1.21 -12.68
CA ASN A 397 32.70 0.08 -11.78
C ASN A 397 31.68 -0.06 -10.63
N VAL A 398 30.42 0.33 -10.87
CA VAL A 398 29.34 0.24 -9.89
C VAL A 398 28.68 -1.15 -9.95
N LYS A 399 28.39 -1.73 -8.79
CA LYS A 399 27.68 -3.01 -8.68
C LYS A 399 26.39 -2.82 -7.90
N ILE A 400 25.26 -3.10 -8.54
CA ILE A 400 23.92 -2.98 -7.95
C ILE A 400 23.25 -4.35 -8.01
N THR A 401 22.86 -4.87 -6.84
CA THR A 401 22.20 -6.18 -6.71
C THR A 401 20.97 -6.04 -5.82
N ASN A 402 19.84 -6.63 -6.24
CA ASN A 402 18.60 -6.70 -5.46
C ASN A 402 18.18 -5.36 -4.84
N SER A 403 18.31 -4.27 -5.60
CA SER A 403 18.20 -2.90 -5.06
C SER A 403 17.26 -2.05 -5.91
N ILE A 404 16.62 -1.08 -5.27
CA ILE A 404 15.70 -0.14 -5.92
C ILE A 404 16.33 1.25 -5.87
N ILE A 405 16.54 1.83 -7.03
CA ILE A 405 17.05 3.19 -7.21
C ILE A 405 15.92 4.01 -7.83
N MET A 406 15.50 5.07 -7.15
CA MET A 406 14.44 5.96 -7.66
C MET A 406 15.00 7.01 -8.63
N ASP A 407 14.21 8.04 -8.93
CA ASP A 407 14.51 9.00 -9.99
C ASP A 407 15.59 10.02 -9.58
N TYR A 408 16.33 10.52 -10.57
CA TYR A 408 17.33 11.58 -10.42
C TYR A 408 18.48 11.26 -9.43
N VAL A 409 18.75 9.97 -9.19
CA VAL A 409 19.83 9.54 -8.31
C VAL A 409 21.19 9.66 -9.01
N HIS A 410 22.19 10.16 -8.27
CA HIS A 410 23.58 10.20 -8.71
C HIS A 410 24.43 9.24 -7.89
N ILE A 411 25.05 8.27 -8.58
CA ILE A 411 25.94 7.28 -7.97
C ILE A 411 27.34 7.51 -8.55
N GLU A 412 28.31 7.78 -7.68
CA GLU A 412 29.72 7.96 -8.06
C GLU A 412 30.43 6.61 -8.34
N ASP A 413 31.72 6.70 -8.65
CA ASP A 413 32.52 5.55 -9.08
C ASP A 413 32.78 4.53 -7.96
N GLY A 414 32.79 3.25 -8.31
CA GLY A 414 33.24 2.16 -7.43
C GLY A 414 32.27 1.78 -6.30
N VAL A 415 31.02 2.23 -6.37
CA VAL A 415 29.98 1.96 -5.37
C VAL A 415 29.46 0.51 -5.49
N LYS A 416 29.17 -0.11 -4.35
CA LYS A 416 28.49 -1.41 -4.27
C LYS A 416 27.20 -1.25 -3.47
N ILE A 417 26.09 -1.64 -4.07
CA ILE A 417 24.76 -1.57 -3.47
C ILE A 417 24.14 -2.96 -3.51
N ASP A 418 23.75 -3.47 -2.34
CA ASP A 418 23.12 -4.76 -2.14
C ASP A 418 21.89 -4.59 -1.25
N GLU A 419 20.76 -5.16 -1.65
CA GLU A 419 19.50 -5.17 -0.87
C GLU A 419 19.05 -3.79 -0.35
N SER A 420 19.39 -2.72 -1.05
CA SER A 420 19.21 -1.34 -0.56
C SER A 420 18.17 -0.57 -1.38
N VAL A 421 17.53 0.40 -0.73
CA VAL A 421 16.58 1.31 -1.38
C VAL A 421 17.13 2.74 -1.34
N VAL A 422 17.25 3.36 -2.50
CA VAL A 422 17.78 4.70 -2.67
C VAL A 422 16.68 5.62 -3.22
N CYS A 423 16.26 6.59 -2.40
CA CYS A 423 15.18 7.52 -2.73
C CYS A 423 15.60 8.62 -3.72
N ASN A 424 14.61 9.40 -4.17
CA ASN A 424 14.76 10.45 -5.16
C ASN A 424 15.85 11.48 -4.80
N ASN A 425 16.56 11.98 -5.82
CA ASN A 425 17.59 13.02 -5.70
C ASN A 425 18.77 12.68 -4.77
N ALA A 426 18.91 11.42 -4.34
CA ALA A 426 20.02 11.00 -3.50
C ALA A 426 21.35 11.03 -4.26
N LYS A 427 22.43 11.30 -3.53
CA LYS A 427 23.80 11.26 -4.05
C LYS A 427 24.62 10.26 -3.24
N VAL A 428 25.18 9.27 -3.91
CA VAL A 428 26.04 8.26 -3.29
C VAL A 428 27.48 8.53 -3.68
N GLY A 429 28.30 8.85 -2.67
CA GLY A 429 29.72 9.14 -2.85
C GLY A 429 30.54 7.93 -3.29
N ALA A 430 31.71 8.20 -3.86
CA ALA A 430 32.59 7.18 -4.43
C ALA A 430 33.01 6.13 -3.40
N HIS A 431 33.17 4.88 -3.86
CA HIS A 431 33.59 3.74 -3.05
C HIS A 431 32.69 3.37 -1.87
N ALA A 432 31.45 3.86 -1.81
CA ALA A 432 30.49 3.47 -0.79
C ALA A 432 30.08 1.99 -0.92
N LEU A 433 29.95 1.30 0.22
CA LEU A 433 29.37 -0.04 0.32
C LEU A 433 28.06 0.07 1.09
N LEU A 434 26.94 -0.16 0.40
CA LEU A 434 25.60 -0.16 0.96
C LEU A 434 25.07 -1.58 0.95
N LYS A 435 24.74 -2.10 2.12
CA LYS A 435 24.09 -3.40 2.29
C LYS A 435 22.89 -3.23 3.22
N ASP A 436 21.71 -3.63 2.78
CA ASP A 436 20.46 -3.49 3.56
C ASP A 436 20.19 -2.04 4.02
N CYS A 437 20.61 -1.05 3.21
CA CYS A 437 20.56 0.36 3.58
C CYS A 437 19.36 1.08 2.95
N ARG A 438 18.83 2.06 3.67
CA ARG A 438 17.74 2.94 3.20
C ARG A 438 18.26 4.38 3.16
N VAL A 439 18.37 4.93 1.95
CA VAL A 439 18.86 6.30 1.74
C VAL A 439 17.66 7.21 1.51
N GLY A 440 17.47 8.18 2.41
CA GLY A 440 16.40 9.17 2.31
C GLY A 440 16.51 10.07 1.08
N ALA A 441 15.42 10.74 0.72
CA ALA A 441 15.40 11.68 -0.41
C ALA A 441 16.38 12.85 -0.17
N GLU A 442 17.05 13.29 -1.24
CA GLU A 442 18.03 14.40 -1.23
C GLU A 442 19.26 14.19 -0.30
N GLN A 443 19.41 12.99 0.28
CA GLN A 443 20.54 12.69 1.16
C GLN A 443 21.82 12.49 0.34
N ILE A 444 22.93 12.98 0.92
CA ILE A 444 24.27 12.79 0.38
C ILE A 444 25.00 11.80 1.28
N VAL A 445 25.26 10.62 0.74
CA VAL A 445 26.05 9.59 1.40
C VAL A 445 27.53 9.90 1.15
N PRO A 446 28.34 10.15 2.19
CA PRO A 446 29.74 10.52 2.03
C PRO A 446 30.58 9.36 1.46
N SER A 447 31.65 9.71 0.75
CA SER A 447 32.70 8.79 0.33
C SER A 447 33.39 8.21 1.58
N GLU A 448 33.70 6.90 1.57
CA GLU A 448 34.33 6.17 2.69
C GLU A 448 33.42 5.82 3.88
N ILE A 449 32.34 5.09 3.61
CA ILE A 449 31.67 4.32 4.68
C ILE A 449 32.46 3.03 4.90
N ALA A 450 32.97 2.86 6.12
CA ALA A 450 33.63 1.63 6.55
C ALA A 450 32.71 0.42 6.29
N PRO A 451 33.23 -0.74 5.85
CA PRO A 451 32.44 -1.87 5.35
C PRO A 451 31.50 -2.54 6.37
N ASN A 452 31.49 -2.07 7.63
CA ASN A 452 30.65 -2.55 8.73
C ASN A 452 29.78 -1.44 9.35
N LEU A 453 29.71 -0.25 8.74
CA LEU A 453 28.77 0.77 9.22
C LEU A 453 27.39 0.44 8.64
N THR A 454 26.65 -0.41 9.35
CA THR A 454 25.20 -0.47 9.18
C THR A 454 24.68 0.91 9.57
N ILE A 455 24.32 1.74 8.59
CA ILE A 455 23.59 2.97 8.87
C ILE A 455 22.15 2.56 9.19
N GLU A 456 21.96 1.97 10.37
CA GLU A 456 20.66 1.95 11.03
C GLU A 456 20.43 3.36 11.56
N PHE A 457 19.75 4.21 10.79
CA PHE A 457 19.04 5.33 11.40
C PHE A 457 17.87 4.75 12.22
N MET A 458 18.18 4.24 13.41
CA MET A 458 17.19 3.97 14.44
C MET A 458 16.69 5.31 14.99
N LEU A 459 15.48 5.69 14.58
CA LEU A 459 14.75 6.79 15.20
C LEU A 459 14.04 6.27 16.45
N TYR A 460 14.75 6.29 17.59
CA TYR A 460 14.16 6.42 18.92
C TYR A 460 15.22 7.08 19.82
N ASP A 461 15.08 8.37 20.13
CA ASP A 461 14.33 8.78 21.32
C ASP A 461 14.30 10.31 21.44
N LEU A 462 13.23 10.78 22.07
CA LEU A 462 12.78 12.16 22.17
C LEU A 462 13.46 12.86 23.37
N ALA A 463 14.54 13.64 23.20
CA ALA A 463 14.96 14.65 24.21
C ALA A 463 16.05 15.62 23.72
N ILE A 464 15.68 16.91 23.66
CA ILE A 464 16.44 18.08 24.12
C ILE A 464 17.98 17.91 24.20
N GLY A 465 18.72 18.58 23.31
CA GLY A 465 20.12 18.91 23.59
C GLY A 465 20.99 19.11 22.37
N LYS A 466 21.49 20.32 22.19
CA LYS A 466 22.57 20.66 21.25
C LYS A 466 23.78 19.74 21.49
N GLY A 467 24.36 19.16 20.43
CA GLY A 467 25.65 18.46 20.55
C GLY A 467 26.02 17.65 19.31
N GLU A 468 27.28 17.79 18.92
CA GLU A 468 27.96 17.22 17.75
C GLU A 468 27.77 15.71 17.54
N VAL A 469 27.68 15.27 16.28
CA VAL A 469 27.70 13.85 15.89
C VAL A 469 29.14 13.35 15.94
N PHE A 470 29.49 12.62 17.01
CA PHE A 470 30.71 11.81 17.07
C PHE A 470 30.46 10.43 16.48
N ALA A 471 31.29 10.03 15.53
CA ALA A 471 31.42 8.65 15.08
C ALA A 471 32.00 7.82 16.23
N ALA A 472 31.19 6.93 16.82
CA ALA A 472 31.66 5.90 17.73
C ALA A 472 31.74 4.58 16.98
N GLY A 473 32.96 4.21 16.56
CA GLY A 473 33.27 2.84 16.21
C GLY A 473 33.41 2.02 17.50
N MET A 474 32.61 0.98 17.66
CA MET A 474 32.89 -0.08 18.63
C MET A 474 33.67 -1.19 17.91
N ASN A 475 34.97 -1.25 18.18
CA ASN A 475 35.73 -2.48 18.09
C ASN A 475 35.62 -3.21 19.44
N GLU A 476 35.39 -4.52 19.33
CA GLU A 476 35.27 -5.57 20.37
C GLU A 476 34.00 -5.63 21.21
#